data_AF-A0A953PQC4-F1
#
_entry.id   AF-A0A953PQC4-F1
#
_cell.length_a   1.000
_cell.length_b   1.000
_cell.length_c   1.000
_cell.angle_alpha   90.00
_cell.angle_beta   90.00
_cell.angle_gamma   90.00
#
_symmetry.space_group_name_H-M   'P 1'
#
loop_
_entity.id
_entity.type
_entity.pdbx_description
1 polymer ?
#
loop_
_entity_poly.entity_id
_entity_poly.type
_entity_poly.pdbx_seq_one_letter_code
_entity_poly.pdbx_strand_id
1 'polypeptide(L)'
;STSRGGRKALLQLTRELETGRPAGFTIDGPRGPARVAQPGAVWLAKATGHPVLPFHLEADRHWTLHSWDRTQIPKPFSTVAIAMGEPFDVPADADEAGIESARLQLEARLQELETRARQMLENSNREP
;
A
#
# COMPACT_ATOMS: atom_id res chain seq x y z
N SER A 1 7.40 11.35 -19.63
CA SER A 1 8.33 10.20 -19.47
C SER A 1 8.26 9.71 -18.04
N THR A 2 7.39 8.73 -17.81
CA THR A 2 6.90 8.29 -16.50
C THR A 2 7.96 7.51 -15.68
N SER A 3 9.09 7.11 -16.30
CA SER A 3 10.21 6.43 -15.63
C SER A 3 11.16 7.41 -14.93
N ARG A 4 11.43 8.58 -15.54
CA ARG A 4 12.25 9.64 -14.93
C ARG A 4 11.58 10.26 -13.70
N GLY A 5 10.25 10.38 -13.73
CA GLY A 5 9.46 10.85 -12.58
C GLY A 5 9.50 9.88 -11.39
N GLY A 6 9.34 8.58 -11.65
CA GLY A 6 9.34 7.55 -10.59
C GLY A 6 10.64 7.48 -9.80
N ARG A 7 11.80 7.51 -10.47
CA ARG A 7 13.10 7.52 -9.79
C ARG A 7 13.30 8.78 -8.94
N LYS A 8 12.90 9.95 -9.46
CA LYS A 8 12.99 11.21 -8.71
C LYS A 8 12.09 11.19 -7.47
N ALA A 9 10.87 10.65 -7.59
CA ALA A 9 9.94 10.50 -6.47
C ALA A 9 10.52 9.55 -5.40
N LEU A 10 11.09 8.41 -5.80
CA LEU A 10 11.71 7.47 -4.87
C LEU A 10 12.87 8.12 -4.09
N LEU A 11 13.75 8.86 -4.79
CA LEU A 11 14.84 9.60 -4.16
C LEU A 11 14.34 10.68 -3.18
N GLN A 12 13.21 11.32 -3.48
CA GLN A 12 12.61 12.29 -2.57
C GLN A 12 12.05 11.59 -1.32
N LEU A 13 11.37 10.45 -1.48
CA LEU A 13 10.88 9.65 -0.35
C LEU A 13 12.01 9.13 0.53
N THR A 14 13.13 8.69 -0.05
CA THR A 14 14.34 8.31 0.70
C THR A 14 14.82 9.45 1.59
N ARG A 15 14.91 10.68 1.05
CA ARG A 15 15.35 11.86 1.84
C ARG A 15 14.38 12.21 2.96
N GLU A 16 13.07 12.14 2.72
CA GLU A 16 12.08 12.41 3.77
C GLU A 16 12.15 11.34 4.88
N LEU A 17 12.34 10.06 4.53
CA LEU A 17 12.56 8.98 5.50
C LEU A 17 13.81 9.20 6.35
N GLU A 18 14.91 9.66 5.75
CA GLU A 18 16.14 10.02 6.48
C GLU A 18 15.93 11.15 7.51
N THR A 19 14.91 12.01 7.32
CA THR A 19 14.53 13.03 8.31
C THR A 19 13.60 12.52 9.41
N GLY A 20 13.31 11.22 9.45
CA GLY A 20 12.42 10.58 10.42
C GLY A 20 10.93 10.71 10.09
N ARG A 21 10.58 11.11 8.87
CA ARG A 21 9.18 11.22 8.43
C ARG A 21 8.74 9.94 7.73
N PRO A 22 7.60 9.34 8.11
CA PRO A 22 7.09 8.16 7.41
C PRO A 22 6.68 8.52 5.98
N ALA A 23 6.97 7.61 5.04
CA ALA A 23 6.51 7.70 3.67
C ALA A 23 5.29 6.79 3.46
N GLY A 24 4.25 7.31 2.81
CA GLY A 24 3.06 6.55 2.43
C GLY A 24 2.73 6.75 0.95
N PHE A 25 2.39 5.68 0.25
CA PHE A 25 1.99 5.71 -1.16
C PHE A 25 1.17 4.47 -1.51
N THR A 26 0.33 4.58 -2.52
CA THR A 26 -0.43 3.45 -3.07
C THR A 26 0.52 2.48 -3.79
N ILE A 27 0.26 1.18 -3.63
CA ILE A 27 1.13 0.13 -4.16
C ILE A 27 0.91 -0.16 -5.64
N ASP A 28 -0.27 0.14 -6.16
CA ASP A 28 -0.52 0.27 -7.59
C ASP A 28 0.01 1.64 -8.05
N GLY A 29 0.70 1.64 -9.18
CA GLY A 29 1.18 2.88 -9.82
C GLY A 29 0.31 3.22 -11.03
N PRO A 30 0.46 4.43 -11.62
CA PRO A 30 -0.37 4.96 -12.72
C PRO A 30 -0.34 4.15 -14.03
N ARG A 31 0.38 3.02 -14.07
CA ARG A 31 0.52 2.13 -15.23
C ARG A 31 0.01 0.71 -14.99
N GLY A 32 -0.19 0.30 -13.75
CA GLY A 32 -0.53 -1.08 -13.42
C GLY A 32 -2.01 -1.22 -13.15
N PRO A 33 -2.59 -2.42 -13.35
CA PRO A 33 -3.95 -2.67 -12.93
C PRO A 33 -4.08 -2.40 -11.43
N ALA A 34 -5.22 -1.84 -11.02
CA ALA A 34 -5.51 -1.57 -9.63
C ALA A 34 -5.27 -2.82 -8.78
N ARG A 35 -4.77 -2.64 -7.54
CA ARG A 35 -4.51 -3.72 -6.56
C ARG A 35 -3.37 -4.69 -6.91
N VAL A 36 -2.51 -4.37 -7.88
CA VAL A 36 -1.28 -5.14 -8.14
C VAL A 36 -0.07 -4.37 -7.64
N ALA A 37 0.67 -4.98 -6.72
CA ALA A 37 1.79 -4.33 -6.06
C ALA A 37 2.94 -4.08 -7.04
N GLN A 38 3.39 -2.84 -7.13
CA GLN A 38 4.60 -2.46 -7.85
C GLN A 38 5.82 -2.56 -6.91
N PRO A 39 7.04 -2.79 -7.44
CA PRO A 39 8.23 -3.01 -6.61
C PRO A 39 8.74 -1.75 -5.88
N GLY A 40 8.13 -0.58 -6.11
CA GLY A 40 8.59 0.70 -5.55
C GLY A 40 8.68 0.70 -4.02
N ALA A 41 7.74 0.07 -3.32
CA ALA A 41 7.78 -0.05 -1.87
C ALA A 41 8.94 -0.91 -1.38
N VAL A 42 9.15 -2.04 -2.04
CA VAL A 42 10.21 -2.98 -1.72
C VAL A 42 11.57 -2.34 -1.99
N TRP A 43 11.72 -1.59 -3.09
CA TRP A 43 12.93 -0.84 -3.38
C TRP A 43 13.22 0.25 -2.34
N LEU A 44 12.19 0.97 -1.89
CA LEU A 44 12.35 2.00 -0.87
C LEU A 44 12.82 1.39 0.46
N ALA A 45 12.19 0.29 0.90
CA ALA A 45 12.57 -0.43 2.10
C ALA A 45 14.00 -0.95 2.01
N LYS A 46 14.37 -1.61 0.90
CA LYS A 46 15.75 -2.05 0.64
C LYS A 46 16.75 -0.90 0.71
N ALA A 47 16.43 0.24 0.09
CA ALA A 47 17.35 1.37 -0.01
C ALA A 47 17.53 2.13 1.32
N THR A 48 16.53 2.09 2.19
CA THR A 48 16.50 2.89 3.44
C THR A 48 16.67 2.06 4.70
N GLY A 49 16.56 0.73 4.62
CA GLY A 49 16.53 -0.17 5.77
C GLY A 49 15.28 -0.02 6.65
N HIS A 50 14.29 0.75 6.22
CA HIS A 50 13.03 0.90 6.96
C HIS A 50 12.05 -0.22 6.59
N PRO A 51 11.25 -0.72 7.56
CA PRO A 51 10.28 -1.77 7.29
C PRO A 51 9.12 -1.25 6.44
N VAL A 52 8.51 -2.16 5.67
CA VAL A 52 7.23 -1.94 5.00
C VAL A 52 6.10 -2.25 5.97
N LEU A 53 5.23 -1.28 6.24
CA LEU A 53 3.99 -1.46 7.02
C LEU A 53 2.77 -1.50 6.06
N PRO A 54 2.21 -2.68 5.76
CA PRO A 54 1.04 -2.77 4.90
C PRO A 54 -0.24 -2.39 5.67
N PHE A 55 -1.13 -1.65 5.02
CA PHE A 55 -2.46 -1.34 5.55
C PHE A 55 -3.48 -1.24 4.41
N HIS A 56 -4.75 -1.49 4.73
CA HIS A 56 -5.89 -1.33 3.80
C HIS A 56 -7.00 -0.52 4.48
N LEU A 57 -7.69 0.30 3.69
CA LEU A 57 -8.88 1.04 4.11
C LEU A 57 -10.07 0.59 3.26
N GLU A 58 -11.19 0.31 3.91
CA GLU A 58 -12.46 -0.02 3.26
C GLU A 58 -13.57 0.85 3.86
N ALA A 59 -14.44 1.40 3.03
CA ALA A 59 -15.60 2.17 3.47
C ALA A 59 -16.92 1.46 3.13
N ASP A 60 -17.85 1.38 4.07
CA ASP A 60 -19.15 0.72 3.91
C ASP A 60 -20.02 1.37 2.82
N ARG A 61 -19.87 2.68 2.64
CA ARG A 61 -20.51 3.49 1.62
C ARG A 61 -19.50 4.44 1.00
N HIS A 62 -19.19 4.26 -0.27
CA HIS A 62 -18.24 5.10 -0.97
C HIS A 62 -18.67 5.40 -2.42
N TRP A 63 -18.06 6.41 -3.01
CA TRP A 63 -17.95 6.56 -4.45
C TRP A 63 -16.62 5.96 -4.91
N THR A 64 -16.60 5.25 -6.02
CA THR A 64 -15.36 4.78 -6.63
C THR A 64 -15.00 5.73 -7.77
N LEU A 65 -13.81 6.31 -7.72
CA LEU A 65 -13.31 7.13 -8.82
C LEU A 65 -13.03 6.27 -10.06
N HIS A 66 -13.23 6.86 -11.24
CA HIS A 66 -12.80 6.26 -12.52
C HIS A 66 -11.32 6.58 -12.79
N SER A 67 -10.47 6.40 -11.77
CA SER A 67 -9.02 6.54 -11.82
C SER A 67 -8.35 5.16 -11.97
N TRP A 68 -7.06 5.18 -12.28
CA TRP A 68 -6.23 4.00 -12.50
C TRP A 68 -6.12 3.10 -11.24
N ASP A 69 -6.29 3.67 -10.04
CA ASP A 69 -6.26 3.00 -8.73
C ASP A 69 -7.65 2.63 -8.18
N ARG A 70 -8.74 3.02 -8.84
CA ARG A 70 -10.12 2.81 -8.36
C ARG A 70 -10.32 3.32 -6.91
N THR A 71 -9.72 4.45 -6.55
CA THR A 71 -9.81 5.04 -5.20
C THR A 71 -11.25 5.15 -4.69
N GLN A 72 -11.47 4.71 -3.46
CA GLN A 72 -12.73 4.92 -2.73
C GLN A 72 -12.73 6.29 -2.06
N ILE A 73 -13.79 7.08 -2.30
CA ILE A 73 -14.11 8.27 -1.52
C ILE A 73 -15.28 7.92 -0.58
N PRO A 74 -15.05 7.82 0.73
CA PRO A 74 -16.11 7.55 1.70
C PRO A 74 -17.21 8.61 1.62
N LYS A 75 -18.48 8.18 1.61
CA LYS A 75 -19.64 9.10 1.64
C LYS A 75 -19.75 9.72 3.04
N PRO A 76 -20.42 10.89 3.20
CA PRO A 76 -20.72 11.41 4.53
C PRO A 76 -21.40 10.36 5.43
N PHE A 77 -20.99 10.32 6.69
CA PHE A 77 -21.48 9.38 7.72
C PHE A 77 -21.21 7.90 7.44
N SER A 78 -20.33 7.57 6.50
CA SER A 78 -19.85 6.20 6.29
C SER A 78 -18.95 5.74 7.44
N THR A 79 -18.93 4.44 7.64
CA THR A 79 -17.98 3.75 8.53
C THR A 79 -16.79 3.30 7.69
N VAL A 80 -15.58 3.62 8.16
CA VAL A 80 -14.32 3.20 7.51
C VAL A 80 -13.61 2.21 8.42
N ALA A 81 -13.32 1.02 7.90
CA ALA A 81 -12.46 0.05 8.55
C ALA A 81 -11.02 0.22 8.05
N ILE A 82 -10.08 0.24 8.99
CA ILE A 82 -8.64 0.26 8.71
C ILE A 82 -8.06 -1.04 9.23
N ALA A 83 -7.49 -1.84 8.34
CA ALA A 83 -6.76 -3.05 8.69
C ALA A 83 -5.26 -2.79 8.49
N MET A 84 -4.47 -2.92 9.55
CA MET A 84 -3.02 -2.84 9.50
C MET A 84 -2.43 -4.24 9.67
N GLY A 85 -1.42 -4.56 8.85
CA GLY A 85 -0.67 -5.79 8.95
C GLY A 85 0.63 -5.60 9.73
N GLU A 86 1.34 -6.69 9.97
CA GLU A 86 2.65 -6.63 10.61
C GLU A 86 3.68 -5.98 9.67
N PRO A 87 4.60 -5.15 10.19
CA PRO A 87 5.75 -4.68 9.44
C PRO A 87 6.60 -5.85 8.92
N PHE A 88 7.32 -5.64 7.82
CA PHE A 88 8.36 -6.57 7.37
C PHE A 88 9.54 -5.85 6.74
N ASP A 89 10.73 -6.40 6.93
CA ASP A 89 11.97 -5.85 6.40
C ASP A 89 12.29 -6.42 5.02
N VAL A 90 13.02 -5.64 4.23
CA VAL A 90 13.60 -6.07 2.95
C VAL A 90 15.12 -6.02 3.09
N PRO A 91 15.83 -7.16 2.95
CA PRO A 91 17.29 -7.20 3.08
C PRO A 91 18.00 -6.23 2.13
N ALA A 92 19.03 -5.54 2.63
CA ALA A 92 19.81 -4.58 1.84
C ALA A 92 20.57 -5.25 0.67
N ASP A 93 20.85 -6.54 0.78
CA ASP A 93 21.51 -7.39 -0.21
C ASP A 93 20.53 -8.19 -1.08
N ALA A 94 19.21 -7.97 -0.94
CA ALA A 94 18.21 -8.66 -1.75
C ALA A 94 18.48 -8.46 -3.25
N ASP A 95 18.61 -9.57 -3.96
CA ASP A 95 18.74 -9.63 -5.40
C ASP A 95 17.37 -9.50 -6.09
N GLU A 96 17.33 -9.66 -7.42
CA GLU A 96 16.08 -9.51 -8.18
C GLU A 96 15.00 -10.50 -7.74
N ALA A 97 15.38 -11.74 -7.40
CA ALA A 97 14.46 -12.75 -6.89
C ALA A 97 13.94 -12.40 -5.48
N GLY A 98 14.80 -11.89 -4.61
CA GLY A 98 14.42 -11.41 -3.28
C GLY A 98 13.46 -10.22 -3.35
N ILE A 99 13.69 -9.29 -4.29
CA ILE A 99 12.77 -8.17 -4.53
C ILE A 99 11.41 -8.66 -4.99
N GLU A 100 11.35 -9.60 -5.93
CA GLU A 100 10.07 -10.12 -6.43
C GLU A 100 9.33 -10.92 -5.36
N SER A 101 10.05 -11.71 -4.56
CA SER A 101 9.48 -12.43 -3.41
C SER A 101 8.85 -11.47 -2.40
N ALA A 102 9.55 -10.39 -2.04
CA ALA A 102 9.02 -9.38 -1.13
C ALA A 102 7.83 -8.61 -1.75
N ARG A 103 7.82 -8.38 -3.07
CA ARG A 103 6.69 -7.76 -3.79
C ARG A 103 5.44 -8.64 -3.72
N LEU A 104 5.59 -9.94 -3.97
CA LEU A 104 4.51 -10.92 -3.85
C LEU A 104 4.01 -11.06 -2.42
N GLN A 105 4.92 -11.03 -1.44
CA GLN A 105 4.56 -11.03 -0.02
C GLN A 105 3.73 -9.79 0.35
N LEU A 106 4.12 -8.61 -0.13
CA LEU A 106 3.36 -7.37 0.07
C LEU A 106 1.96 -7.46 -0.54
N GLU A 107 1.85 -7.97 -1.77
CA GLU A 107 0.58 -8.14 -2.45
C GLU A 107 -0.37 -9.08 -1.69
N ALA A 108 0.13 -10.25 -1.24
CA ALA A 108 -0.64 -11.19 -0.46
C ALA A 108 -1.14 -10.58 0.86
N ARG A 109 -0.26 -9.89 1.60
CA ARG A 109 -0.65 -9.20 2.85
C ARG A 109 -1.75 -8.17 2.61
N LEU A 110 -1.69 -7.42 1.52
CA LEU A 110 -2.71 -6.41 1.21
C LEU A 110 -4.06 -7.03 0.84
N GLN A 111 -4.08 -8.18 0.15
CA GLN A 111 -5.31 -8.92 -0.14
C GLN A 111 -5.95 -9.48 1.15
N GLU A 112 -5.14 -9.96 2.08
CA GLU A 112 -5.61 -10.39 3.40
C GLU A 112 -6.22 -9.21 4.20
N LEU A 113 -5.55 -8.05 4.17
CA LEU A 113 -6.01 -6.84 4.85
C LEU A 113 -7.30 -6.27 4.22
N GLU A 114 -7.44 -6.34 2.89
CA GLU A 114 -8.71 -6.02 2.21
C GLU A 114 -9.85 -6.89 2.75
N THR A 115 -9.61 -8.21 2.84
CA THR A 115 -10.61 -9.16 3.32
C THR A 115 -10.97 -8.89 4.77
N ARG A 116 -9.98 -8.62 5.63
CA ARG A 116 -10.18 -8.28 7.05
C ARG A 116 -10.98 -6.98 7.22
N ALA A 117 -10.64 -5.93 6.47
CA ALA A 117 -11.34 -4.65 6.56
C ALA A 117 -12.82 -4.78 6.15
N ARG A 118 -13.11 -5.56 5.09
CA ARG A 118 -14.48 -5.85 4.68
C ARG A 118 -15.28 -6.58 5.75
N GLN A 119 -14.70 -7.61 6.37
CA GLN A 119 -15.32 -8.35 7.46
C GLN A 119 -15.61 -7.48 8.69
N MET A 120 -14.73 -6.54 9.03
CA MET A 120 -14.97 -5.59 10.12
C MET A 120 -16.24 -4.77 9.91
N LEU A 121 -16.48 -4.30 8.67
CA LEU A 121 -17.68 -3.55 8.32
C LEU A 121 -18.95 -4.42 8.33
N GLU A 122 -18.85 -5.66 7.82
CA GLU A 122 -19.96 -6.62 7.85
C GLU A 122 -20.40 -6.96 9.27
N ASN A 123 -19.44 -7.14 10.19
CA ASN A 123 -19.73 -7.42 11.59
C ASN A 123 -20.28 -6.20 12.33
N SER A 124 -19.76 -4.99 12.04
CA SER A 124 -20.27 -3.74 12.62
C SER A 124 -21.71 -3.44 12.21
N ASN A 125 -22.12 -3.84 11.01
CA ASN A 125 -23.49 -3.65 10.53
C ASN A 125 -24.49 -4.70 11.08
N ARG A 126 -24.00 -5.71 11.82
CA ARG A 126 -24.83 -6.75 12.43
C ARG A 126 -25.16 -6.50 13.90
N GLU A 127 -24.50 -5.53 14.54
CA GLU A 127 -24.86 -5.10 15.90
C GLU A 127 -25.95 -4.02 15.82
N PRO A 128 -27.17 -4.28 16.37
CA PRO A 128 -28.30 -3.35 16.33
C PRO A 128 -28.16 -2.17 17.31
#